data_AF-A0A956TH26-F1
#
_entry.id   AF-A0A956TH26-F1
#
_cell.length_a   1.000
_cell.length_b   1.000
_cell.length_c   1.000
_cell.angle_alpha   90.00
_cell.angle_beta   90.00
_cell.angle_gamma   90.00
#
_symmetry.space_group_name_H-M   'P 1'
#
loop_
_entity.id
_entity.type
_entity.pdbx_description
1 polymer ?
#
loop_
_entity_poly.entity_id
_entity_poly.type
_entity_poly.pdbx_seq_one_letter_code
_entity_poly.pdbx_strand_id
1 'polypeptide(L)'
;MGAIVLALGFMLGRGVERQAQEASGQGAQDLLEKAKLEAEGLRDKHLLDAQRQAQELRAEAEKENNERRQELRELEKRLVTREEFIERKQEQLDRREERLGEREDELRELREQAEADRATVDARLEEAARMSAEQARQELFSRVEKENELALARSVRQAEEAARDEADRKARRIITTSIQKWAADQVVESTVSVVNLPTDEMKGRIIG
;
A
#
# COMPACT_ATOMS: atom_id res chain seq x y z
N MET A 1 -11.70 122.70 67.42
CA MET A 1 -10.81 121.55 67.62
C MET A 1 -11.40 120.22 67.10
N GLY A 2 -12.64 119.85 67.42
CA GLY A 2 -13.21 118.55 66.99
C GLY A 2 -13.32 118.30 65.47
N ALA A 3 -13.66 119.32 64.67
CA ALA A 3 -13.77 119.18 63.21
C ALA A 3 -12.41 118.91 62.53
N ILE A 4 -11.32 119.46 63.09
CA ILE A 4 -9.96 119.28 62.58
C ILE A 4 -9.48 117.84 62.86
N VAL A 5 -9.80 117.31 64.04
CA VAL A 5 -9.48 115.92 64.42
C VAL A 5 -10.26 114.92 63.55
N LEU A 6 -11.54 115.18 63.28
CA LEU A 6 -12.36 114.35 62.38
C LEU A 6 -11.86 114.39 60.92
N ALA A 7 -11.46 115.56 60.42
CA ALA A 7 -10.92 115.70 59.07
C ALA A 7 -9.55 115.00 58.92
N LEU A 8 -8.68 115.10 59.92
CA LEU A 8 -7.40 114.37 59.99
C LEU A 8 -7.62 112.86 60.09
N GLY A 9 -8.56 112.41 60.93
CA GLY A 9 -8.93 111.00 61.04
C GLY A 9 -9.51 110.43 59.75
N PHE A 10 -10.35 111.20 59.04
CA PHE A 10 -10.89 110.81 57.74
C PHE A 10 -9.81 110.77 56.65
N MET A 11 -8.88 111.73 56.61
CA MET A 11 -7.76 111.71 55.66
C MET A 11 -6.79 110.56 55.92
N LEU A 12 -6.46 110.28 57.18
CA LEU A 12 -5.63 109.13 57.56
C LEU A 12 -6.34 107.81 57.26
N GLY A 13 -7.63 107.70 57.58
CA GLY A 13 -8.46 106.54 57.26
C GLY A 13 -8.50 106.25 55.76
N ARG A 14 -8.74 107.27 54.94
CA ARG A 14 -8.74 107.13 53.47
C ARG A 14 -7.36 106.82 52.90
N GLY A 15 -6.29 107.28 53.55
CA GLY A 15 -4.90 106.95 53.19
C GLY A 15 -4.59 105.47 53.44
N VAL A 16 -4.97 104.94 54.60
CA VAL A 16 -4.81 103.52 54.95
C VAL A 16 -5.68 102.64 54.06
N GLU A 17 -6.91 103.06 53.75
CA GLU A 17 -7.84 102.32 52.90
C GLU A 17 -7.37 102.25 51.44
N ARG A 18 -6.81 103.35 50.89
CA ARG A 18 -6.13 103.35 49.58
C ARG A 18 -4.90 102.48 49.56
N GLN A 19 -4.05 102.56 50.59
CA GLN A 19 -2.85 101.74 50.69
C GLN A 19 -3.20 100.24 50.81
N ALA A 20 -4.26 99.90 51.54
CA ALA A 20 -4.77 98.53 51.62
C ALA A 20 -5.39 98.06 50.29
N GLN A 21 -6.10 98.92 49.55
CA GLN A 21 -6.62 98.60 48.21
C GLN A 21 -5.49 98.44 47.18
N GLU A 22 -4.47 99.29 47.20
CA GLU A 22 -3.30 99.17 46.33
C GLU A 22 -2.49 97.91 46.65
N ALA A 23 -2.25 97.61 47.93
CA ALA A 23 -1.58 96.38 48.36
C ALA A 23 -2.39 95.12 47.99
N SER A 24 -3.72 95.16 48.12
CA SER A 24 -4.60 94.06 47.71
C SER A 24 -4.67 93.91 46.19
N GLY A 25 -4.61 95.01 45.44
CA GLY A 25 -4.58 95.03 43.98
C GLY A 25 -3.26 94.47 43.43
N GLN A 26 -2.13 94.86 44.03
CA GLN A 26 -0.82 94.30 43.72
C GLN A 26 -0.74 92.82 44.05
N GLY A 27 -1.21 92.40 45.24
CA GLY A 27 -1.25 90.98 45.61
C GLY A 27 -2.13 90.14 44.68
N ALA A 28 -3.24 90.68 44.18
CA ALA A 28 -4.10 90.00 43.20
C ALA A 28 -3.44 89.90 41.81
N GLN A 29 -2.70 90.92 41.39
CA GLN A 29 -1.93 90.92 40.13
C GLN A 29 -0.77 89.92 40.19
N ASP A 30 0.00 89.90 41.28
CA ASP A 30 1.08 88.94 41.51
C ASP A 30 0.56 87.50 41.54
N LEU A 31 -0.61 87.27 42.15
CA LEU A 31 -1.25 85.95 42.17
C LEU A 31 -1.67 85.51 40.76
N LEU A 32 -2.24 86.43 39.97
CA LEU A 32 -2.60 86.18 38.57
C LEU A 32 -1.38 85.90 37.69
N GLU A 33 -0.29 86.63 37.89
CA GLU A 33 0.96 86.44 37.15
C GLU A 33 1.60 85.09 37.49
N LYS A 34 1.66 84.72 38.78
CA LYS A 34 2.11 83.40 39.22
C LYS A 34 1.25 82.28 38.66
N ALA A 35 -0.07 82.42 38.70
CA ALA A 35 -0.99 81.43 38.14
C ALA A 35 -0.81 81.26 36.62
N LYS A 36 -0.53 82.35 35.88
CA LYS A 36 -0.21 82.28 34.45
C LYS A 36 1.11 81.57 34.18
N LEU A 37 2.17 81.92 34.92
CA LEU A 37 3.48 81.26 34.82
C LEU A 37 3.39 79.76 35.13
N GLU A 38 2.65 79.37 36.17
CA GLU A 38 2.40 77.97 36.49
C GLU A 38 1.59 77.26 35.41
N ALA A 39 0.56 77.90 34.85
CA ALA A 39 -0.23 77.35 33.76
C ALA A 39 0.58 77.17 32.46
N GLU A 40 1.44 78.14 32.12
CA GLU A 40 2.37 78.05 31.00
C GLU A 40 3.39 76.92 31.22
N GLY A 41 3.98 76.83 32.43
CA GLY A 41 4.90 75.75 32.78
C GLY A 41 4.26 74.37 32.73
N LEU A 42 3.01 74.22 33.19
CA LEU A 42 2.24 72.98 33.08
C LEU A 42 1.93 72.63 31.62
N ARG A 43 1.51 73.62 30.83
CA ARG A 43 1.24 73.44 29.40
C ARG A 43 2.49 72.95 28.67
N ASP A 44 3.62 73.61 28.88
CA ASP A 44 4.89 73.26 28.23
C ASP A 44 5.35 71.87 28.66
N LYS A 45 5.23 71.54 29.95
CA LYS A 45 5.53 70.19 30.46
C LYS A 45 4.66 69.12 29.79
N HIS A 46 3.35 69.35 29.68
CA HIS A 46 2.44 68.42 29.01
C HIS A 46 2.72 68.31 27.51
N LEU A 47 3.09 69.40 26.85
CA LEU A 47 3.52 69.40 25.44
C LEU A 47 4.80 68.57 25.26
N LEU A 48 5.76 68.72 26.16
CA LEU A 48 7.03 67.99 26.13
C LEU A 48 6.83 66.50 26.40
N ASP A 49 5.99 66.16 27.38
CA ASP A 49 5.59 64.77 27.67
C ASP A 49 4.84 64.15 26.48
N ALA A 50 3.90 64.88 25.86
CA ALA A 50 3.19 64.41 24.68
C ALA A 50 4.12 64.21 23.47
N GLN A 51 5.06 65.13 23.25
CA GLN A 51 6.08 64.97 22.20
C GLN A 51 6.96 63.75 22.47
N ARG A 52 7.37 63.53 23.72
CA ARG A 52 8.18 62.37 24.10
C ARG A 52 7.42 61.07 23.86
N GLN A 53 6.17 60.96 24.30
CA GLN A 53 5.32 59.80 24.06
C GLN A 53 5.10 59.56 22.56
N ALA A 54 4.89 60.62 21.78
CA ALA A 54 4.74 60.51 20.33
C ALA A 54 6.01 60.00 19.64
N GLN A 55 7.19 60.41 20.12
CA GLN A 55 8.48 59.91 19.63
C GLN A 55 8.71 58.45 20.03
N GLU A 56 8.41 58.08 21.27
CA GLU A 56 8.51 56.70 21.76
C GLU A 56 7.59 55.76 20.95
N LEU A 57 6.32 56.15 20.76
CA LEU A 57 5.37 55.40 19.93
C LEU A 57 5.82 55.27 18.46
N ARG A 58 6.41 56.33 17.89
CA ARG A 58 6.98 56.26 16.53
C ARG A 58 8.16 55.30 16.46
N ALA A 59 9.07 55.35 17.42
CA ALA A 59 10.22 54.46 17.46
C ALA A 59 9.81 52.99 17.62
N GLU A 60 8.81 52.70 18.45
CA GLU A 60 8.24 51.35 18.59
C GLU A 60 7.59 50.88 17.29
N ALA A 61 6.77 51.72 16.64
CA ALA A 61 6.12 51.40 15.37
C ALA A 61 7.15 51.17 14.24
N GLU A 62 8.21 51.97 14.16
CA GLU A 62 9.29 51.78 13.19
C GLU A 62 10.05 50.48 13.44
N LYS A 63 10.32 50.15 14.70
CA LYS A 63 10.97 48.89 15.09
C LYS A 63 10.11 47.68 14.68
N GLU A 64 8.82 47.68 15.04
CA GLU A 64 7.89 46.61 14.67
C GLU A 64 7.75 46.49 13.14
N ASN A 65 7.69 47.62 12.42
CA ASN A 65 7.63 47.60 10.96
C ASN A 65 8.89 46.97 10.35
N ASN A 66 10.06 47.29 10.90
CA ASN A 66 11.32 46.74 10.43
C ASN A 66 11.43 45.23 10.72
N GLU A 67 10.99 44.78 11.91
CA GLU A 67 10.93 43.36 12.27
C GLU A 67 9.98 42.59 11.33
N ARG A 68 8.75 43.07 11.13
CA ARG A 68 7.80 42.50 10.16
C ARG A 68 8.36 42.48 8.74
N ARG A 69 9.08 43.53 8.34
CA ARG A 69 9.71 43.60 7.01
C ARG A 69 10.83 42.58 6.85
N GLN A 70 11.59 42.29 7.91
CA GLN A 70 12.60 41.24 7.89
C GLN A 70 11.95 39.85 7.83
N GLU A 71 10.92 39.59 8.64
CA GLU A 71 10.18 38.33 8.59
C GLU A 71 9.58 38.06 7.21
N LEU A 72 8.96 39.07 6.60
CA LEU A 72 8.42 38.98 5.25
C LEU A 72 9.50 38.63 4.21
N ARG A 73 10.69 39.25 4.29
CA ARG A 73 11.81 38.94 3.39
C ARG A 73 12.31 37.52 3.55
N GLU A 74 12.39 37.01 4.78
CA GLU A 74 12.79 35.62 5.03
C GLU A 74 11.74 34.63 4.52
N LEU A 75 10.45 34.93 4.68
CA LEU A 75 9.37 34.14 4.11
C LEU A 75 9.41 34.14 2.57
N GLU A 76 9.60 35.31 1.96
CA GLU A 76 9.72 35.46 0.52
C GLU A 76 10.90 34.65 -0.03
N LYS A 77 12.07 34.76 0.60
CA LYS A 77 13.25 33.95 0.23
C LYS A 77 12.97 32.44 0.32
N ARG A 78 12.30 31.99 1.38
CA ARG A 78 11.90 30.58 1.54
C ARG A 78 10.90 30.13 0.48
N LEU A 79 9.97 31.01 0.08
CA LEU A 79 9.01 30.73 -0.99
C LEU A 79 9.72 30.59 -2.33
N VAL A 80 10.61 31.51 -2.70
CA VAL A 80 11.38 31.46 -3.95
C VAL A 80 12.21 30.17 -4.01
N THR A 81 12.93 29.82 -2.94
CA THR A 81 13.69 28.55 -2.92
C THR A 81 12.79 27.32 -3.08
N ARG A 82 11.56 27.36 -2.53
CA ARG A 82 10.60 26.27 -2.66
C ARG A 82 10.01 26.20 -4.06
N GLU A 83 9.76 27.33 -4.69
CA GLU A 83 9.30 27.46 -6.07
C GLU A 83 10.34 26.89 -7.03
N GLU A 84 11.61 27.33 -6.94
CA GLU A 84 12.71 26.79 -7.75
C GLU A 84 12.87 25.27 -7.57
N PHE A 85 12.66 24.75 -6.35
CA PHE A 85 12.71 23.30 -6.11
C PHE A 85 11.55 22.55 -6.77
N ILE A 86 10.35 23.13 -6.76
CA ILE A 86 9.16 22.57 -7.41
C ILE A 86 9.35 22.58 -8.92
N GLU A 87 9.82 23.69 -9.50
CA GLU A 87 10.10 23.80 -10.93
C GLU A 87 11.11 22.74 -11.39
N ARG A 88 12.22 22.57 -10.66
CA ARG A 88 13.20 21.51 -10.96
C ARG A 88 12.58 20.10 -10.91
N LYS A 89 11.68 19.86 -9.94
CA LYS A 89 10.98 18.58 -9.86
C LYS A 89 10.01 18.39 -11.03
N GLN A 90 9.32 19.44 -11.44
CA GLN A 90 8.41 19.40 -12.58
C GLN A 90 9.18 19.06 -13.86
N GLU A 91 10.29 19.75 -14.13
CA GLU A 91 11.13 19.43 -15.30
C GLU A 91 11.69 18.00 -15.28
N GLN A 92 11.96 17.43 -14.10
CA GLN A 92 12.41 16.05 -13.98
C GLN A 92 11.27 15.05 -14.26
N LEU A 93 10.04 15.39 -13.85
CA LEU A 93 8.85 14.60 -14.12
C LEU A 93 8.51 14.65 -15.60
N ASP A 94 8.47 15.83 -16.21
CA ASP A 94 8.17 16.01 -17.64
C ASP A 94 9.16 15.20 -18.50
N ARG A 95 10.47 15.30 -18.20
CA ARG A 95 11.50 14.48 -18.88
C ARG A 95 11.35 12.98 -18.66
N ARG A 96 10.75 12.56 -17.54
CA ARG A 96 10.49 11.15 -17.28
C ARG A 96 9.25 10.68 -18.03
N GLU A 97 8.22 11.50 -18.11
CA GLU A 97 7.00 11.22 -18.89
C GLU A 97 7.32 11.10 -20.38
N GLU A 98 8.12 12.01 -20.93
CA GLU A 98 8.56 11.95 -22.33
C GLU A 98 9.30 10.63 -22.63
N ARG A 99 10.30 10.28 -21.82
CA ARG A 99 11.02 8.99 -21.96
C ARG A 99 10.14 7.76 -21.78
N LEU A 100 9.09 7.86 -20.96
CA LEU A 100 8.13 6.76 -20.78
C LEU A 100 7.25 6.64 -22.02
N GLY A 101 6.79 7.75 -22.58
CA GLY A 101 6.05 7.77 -23.84
C GLY A 101 6.85 7.16 -24.99
N GLU A 102 8.10 7.59 -25.17
CA GLU A 102 9.00 7.01 -26.18
C GLU A 102 9.13 5.48 -26.04
N ARG A 103 9.34 5.00 -24.81
CA ARG A 103 9.44 3.55 -24.53
C ARG A 103 8.13 2.81 -24.75
N GLU A 104 7.00 3.42 -24.46
CA GLU A 104 5.68 2.82 -24.69
C GLU A 104 5.41 2.66 -26.19
N ASP A 105 5.80 3.64 -26.99
CA ASP A 105 5.68 3.58 -28.45
C ASP A 105 6.66 2.55 -29.04
N GLU A 106 7.94 2.54 -28.62
CA GLU A 106 8.90 1.50 -29.02
C GLU A 106 8.41 0.09 -28.67
N LEU A 107 7.85 -0.11 -27.47
CA LEU A 107 7.31 -1.40 -27.05
C LEU A 107 6.08 -1.79 -27.86
N ARG A 108 5.26 -0.82 -28.30
CA ARG A 108 4.10 -1.09 -29.15
C ARG A 108 4.55 -1.57 -30.52
N GLU A 109 5.47 -0.84 -31.15
CA GLU A 109 6.04 -1.22 -32.45
C GLU A 109 6.69 -2.61 -32.39
N LEU A 110 7.49 -2.89 -31.34
CA LEU A 110 8.14 -4.19 -31.19
C LEU A 110 7.14 -5.33 -31.02
N ARG A 111 6.01 -5.10 -30.32
CA ARG A 111 4.94 -6.10 -30.19
C ARG A 111 4.25 -6.37 -31.51
N GLU A 112 3.90 -5.33 -32.25
CA GLU A 112 3.27 -5.46 -33.57
C GLU A 112 4.19 -6.21 -34.54
N GLN A 113 5.49 -5.86 -34.55
CA GLN A 113 6.51 -6.57 -35.33
C GLN A 113 6.60 -8.04 -34.93
N ALA A 114 6.65 -8.35 -33.63
CA ALA A 114 6.76 -9.71 -33.12
C ALA A 114 5.53 -10.56 -33.46
N GLU A 115 4.33 -9.98 -33.41
CA GLU A 115 3.09 -10.63 -33.82
C GLU A 115 3.07 -10.92 -35.32
N ALA A 116 3.51 -9.97 -36.16
CA ALA A 116 3.62 -10.15 -37.61
C ALA A 116 4.66 -11.23 -37.98
N ASP A 117 5.83 -11.22 -37.33
CA ASP A 117 6.87 -12.21 -37.53
C ASP A 117 6.38 -13.60 -37.10
N ARG A 118 5.69 -13.70 -35.96
CA ARG A 118 5.09 -14.95 -35.50
C ARG A 118 4.08 -15.50 -36.50
N ALA A 119 3.16 -14.66 -36.99
CA ALA A 119 2.20 -15.06 -38.01
C ALA A 119 2.89 -15.55 -39.29
N THR A 120 4.00 -14.92 -39.68
CA THR A 120 4.80 -15.33 -40.84
C THR A 120 5.48 -16.68 -40.62
N VAL A 121 6.05 -16.91 -39.44
CA VAL A 121 6.66 -18.20 -39.06
C VAL A 121 5.61 -19.30 -39.04
N ASP A 122 4.47 -19.06 -38.40
CA ASP A 122 3.36 -20.02 -38.32
C ASP A 122 2.89 -20.41 -39.73
N ALA A 123 2.67 -19.43 -40.62
CA ALA A 123 2.29 -19.69 -42.01
C ALA A 123 3.34 -20.53 -42.78
N ARG A 124 4.64 -20.23 -42.62
CA ARG A 124 5.72 -21.00 -43.24
C ARG A 124 5.82 -22.42 -42.70
N LEU A 125 5.58 -22.62 -41.41
CA LEU A 125 5.53 -23.94 -40.79
C LEU A 125 4.37 -24.76 -41.33
N GLU A 126 3.19 -24.17 -41.46
CA GLU A 126 2.02 -24.83 -42.08
C GLU A 126 2.30 -25.21 -43.54
N GLU A 127 2.95 -24.32 -44.30
CA GLU A 127 3.36 -24.60 -45.68
C GLU A 127 4.38 -25.74 -45.77
N ALA A 128 5.44 -25.69 -44.95
CA ALA A 128 6.48 -26.71 -44.92
C ALA A 128 5.94 -28.08 -44.47
N ALA A 129 5.05 -28.09 -43.49
CA ALA A 129 4.37 -29.29 -43.01
C ALA A 129 3.29 -29.78 -44.00
N ARG A 130 2.89 -28.93 -44.98
CA ARG A 130 1.77 -29.16 -45.91
C ARG A 130 0.47 -29.51 -45.19
N MET A 131 0.32 -29.02 -43.97
CA MET A 131 -0.83 -29.24 -43.11
C MET A 131 -0.98 -28.06 -42.16
N SER A 132 -2.21 -27.65 -41.91
CA SER A 132 -2.51 -26.65 -40.88
C SER A 132 -2.22 -27.19 -39.48
N ALA A 133 -2.04 -26.29 -38.51
CA ALA A 133 -1.84 -26.68 -37.11
C ALA A 133 -2.96 -27.60 -36.59
N GLU A 134 -4.20 -27.34 -36.99
CA GLU A 134 -5.36 -28.16 -36.60
C GLU A 134 -5.34 -29.55 -37.23
N GLN A 135 -4.93 -29.65 -38.50
CA GLN A 135 -4.75 -30.95 -39.17
C GLN A 135 -3.62 -31.76 -38.55
N ALA A 136 -2.48 -31.11 -38.24
CA ALA A 136 -1.37 -31.76 -37.55
C ALA A 136 -1.79 -32.33 -36.19
N ARG A 137 -2.60 -31.56 -35.45
CA ARG A 137 -3.17 -31.98 -34.17
C ARG A 137 -4.08 -33.20 -34.35
N GLN A 138 -5.01 -33.17 -35.30
CA GLN A 138 -5.92 -34.29 -35.56
C GLN A 138 -5.18 -35.56 -36.00
N GLU A 139 -4.18 -35.42 -36.86
CA GLU A 139 -3.35 -36.54 -37.31
C GLU A 139 -2.56 -37.15 -36.15
N LEU A 140 -2.00 -36.33 -35.25
CA LEU A 140 -1.32 -36.81 -34.04
C LEU A 140 -2.28 -37.59 -33.13
N PHE A 141 -3.48 -37.05 -32.86
CA PHE A 141 -4.48 -37.76 -32.05
C PHE A 141 -4.90 -39.08 -32.70
N SER A 142 -5.18 -39.09 -34.00
CA SER A 142 -5.53 -40.29 -34.75
C SER A 142 -4.43 -41.36 -34.71
N ARG A 143 -3.16 -40.96 -34.79
CA ARG A 143 -2.02 -41.89 -34.64
C ARG A 143 -1.96 -42.50 -33.24
N VAL A 144 -2.08 -41.67 -32.21
CA VAL A 144 -2.08 -42.12 -30.82
C VAL A 144 -3.25 -43.06 -30.55
N GLU A 145 -4.44 -42.78 -31.08
CA GLU A 145 -5.61 -43.65 -30.97
C GLU A 145 -5.35 -45.02 -31.62
N LYS A 146 -4.85 -45.05 -32.86
CA LYS A 146 -4.53 -46.30 -33.58
C LYS A 146 -3.46 -47.13 -32.87
N GLU A 147 -2.41 -46.48 -32.35
CA GLU A 147 -1.37 -47.17 -31.59
C GLU A 147 -1.94 -47.81 -30.31
N ASN A 148 -2.80 -47.08 -29.59
CA ASN A 148 -3.47 -47.60 -28.41
C ASN A 148 -4.42 -48.75 -28.74
N GLU A 149 -5.18 -48.68 -29.83
CA GLU A 149 -6.07 -49.75 -30.27
C GLU A 149 -5.28 -51.05 -30.55
N LEU A 150 -4.14 -50.94 -31.25
CA LEU A 150 -3.23 -52.07 -31.52
C LEU A 150 -2.63 -52.66 -30.25
N ALA A 151 -2.23 -51.80 -29.30
CA ALA A 151 -1.72 -52.23 -28.00
C ALA A 151 -2.79 -52.94 -27.18
N LEU A 152 -4.02 -52.41 -27.17
CA LEU A 152 -5.16 -53.00 -26.49
C LEU A 152 -5.53 -54.36 -27.10
N ALA A 153 -5.57 -54.48 -28.43
CA ALA A 153 -5.85 -55.73 -29.12
C ALA A 153 -4.81 -56.82 -28.80
N ARG A 154 -3.52 -56.46 -28.72
CA ARG A 154 -2.47 -57.39 -28.30
C ARG A 154 -2.65 -57.84 -26.84
N SER A 155 -2.95 -56.90 -25.95
CA SER A 155 -3.21 -57.18 -24.54
C SER A 155 -4.40 -58.15 -24.36
N VAL A 156 -5.50 -57.90 -25.07
CA VAL A 156 -6.69 -58.78 -25.05
C VAL A 156 -6.34 -60.18 -25.53
N ARG A 157 -5.63 -60.31 -26.66
CA ARG A 157 -5.23 -61.62 -27.19
C ARG A 157 -4.32 -62.40 -26.23
N GLN A 158 -3.37 -61.72 -25.58
CA GLN A 158 -2.51 -62.34 -24.57
C GLN A 158 -3.32 -62.79 -23.34
N ALA A 159 -4.28 -61.97 -22.89
CA ALA A 159 -5.17 -62.34 -21.79
C ALA A 159 -6.06 -63.55 -22.15
N GLU A 160 -6.57 -63.63 -23.38
CA GLU A 160 -7.34 -64.77 -23.87
C GLU A 160 -6.51 -66.06 -23.93
N GLU A 161 -5.26 -65.98 -24.42
CA GLU A 161 -4.34 -67.13 -24.47
C GLU A 161 -3.99 -67.63 -23.07
N ALA A 162 -3.67 -66.72 -22.14
CA ALA A 162 -3.42 -67.05 -20.74
C ALA A 162 -4.65 -67.70 -20.09
N ALA A 163 -5.86 -67.19 -20.35
CA ALA A 163 -7.10 -67.76 -19.85
C ALA A 163 -7.35 -69.17 -20.41
N ARG A 164 -7.05 -69.42 -21.71
CA ARG A 164 -7.15 -70.75 -22.32
C ARG A 164 -6.15 -71.74 -21.72
N ASP A 165 -4.90 -71.33 -21.54
CA ASP A 165 -3.86 -72.16 -20.92
C ASP A 165 -4.19 -72.51 -19.47
N GLU A 166 -4.76 -71.56 -18.73
CA GLU A 166 -5.22 -71.81 -17.36
C GLU A 166 -6.43 -72.76 -17.34
N ALA A 167 -7.35 -72.60 -18.29
CA ALA A 167 -8.49 -73.51 -18.45
C ALA A 167 -8.04 -74.94 -18.78
N ASP A 168 -7.09 -75.13 -19.71
CA ASP A 168 -6.55 -76.46 -20.04
C ASP A 168 -5.83 -77.08 -18.84
N ARG A 169 -5.00 -76.29 -18.13
CA ARG A 169 -4.35 -76.74 -16.89
C ARG A 169 -5.36 -77.17 -15.83
N LYS A 170 -6.44 -76.40 -15.65
CA LYS A 170 -7.53 -76.75 -14.72
C LYS A 170 -8.26 -78.02 -15.18
N ALA A 171 -8.58 -78.14 -16.47
CA ALA A 171 -9.25 -79.31 -17.03
C ALA A 171 -8.42 -80.59 -16.83
N ARG A 172 -7.13 -80.56 -17.18
CA ARG A 172 -6.20 -81.68 -16.94
C ARG A 172 -6.13 -82.04 -15.46
N ARG A 173 -6.04 -81.04 -14.57
CA ARG A 173 -6.03 -81.29 -13.12
C ARG A 173 -7.31 -81.98 -12.65
N ILE A 174 -8.46 -81.52 -13.12
CA ILE A 174 -9.77 -82.12 -12.80
C ILE A 174 -9.82 -83.57 -13.28
N ILE A 175 -9.46 -83.83 -14.54
CA ILE A 175 -9.47 -85.19 -15.12
C ILE A 175 -8.52 -86.11 -14.35
N THR A 176 -7.27 -85.70 -14.10
CA THR A 176 -6.31 -86.50 -13.34
C THR A 176 -6.82 -86.79 -11.93
N THR A 177 -7.41 -85.80 -11.25
CA THR A 177 -7.99 -85.98 -9.92
C THR A 177 -9.16 -86.98 -9.94
N SER A 178 -10.01 -86.91 -10.98
CA SER A 178 -11.12 -87.85 -11.17
C SER A 178 -10.64 -89.28 -11.44
N ILE A 179 -9.62 -89.46 -12.29
CA ILE A 179 -9.00 -90.77 -12.54
C ILE A 179 -8.38 -91.32 -11.26
N GLN A 180 -7.62 -90.51 -10.51
CA GLN A 180 -7.01 -90.92 -9.24
C GLN A 180 -8.07 -91.38 -8.22
N LYS A 181 -9.21 -90.69 -8.14
CA LYS A 181 -10.33 -91.11 -7.29
C LYS A 181 -10.92 -92.45 -7.73
N TRP A 182 -11.22 -92.62 -9.01
CA TRP A 182 -11.82 -93.85 -9.53
C TRP A 182 -10.88 -95.07 -9.47
N ALA A 183 -9.58 -94.86 -9.70
CA ALA A 183 -8.59 -95.93 -9.64
C ALA A 183 -8.44 -96.51 -8.23
N ALA A 184 -8.56 -95.66 -7.19
CA ALA A 184 -8.54 -96.12 -5.81
C ALA A 184 -9.74 -97.05 -5.51
N ASP A 185 -10.94 -96.69 -5.98
CA ASP A 185 -12.15 -97.48 -5.79
C ASP A 185 -12.07 -98.83 -6.55
N GLN A 186 -11.57 -98.85 -7.79
CA GLN A 186 -11.44 -100.08 -8.60
C GLN A 186 -10.43 -101.09 -8.04
N VAL A 187 -9.32 -100.61 -7.47
CA VAL A 187 -8.30 -101.50 -6.88
C VAL A 187 -8.83 -102.19 -5.62
N VAL A 188 -9.64 -101.50 -4.82
CA VAL A 188 -10.29 -102.10 -3.65
C VAL A 188 -11.27 -103.19 -4.08
N GLU A 189 -12.04 -102.97 -5.15
CA GLU A 189 -13.01 -103.95 -5.65
C GLU A 189 -12.36 -105.19 -6.28
N SER A 190 -11.25 -105.02 -7.02
CA SER A 190 -10.60 -106.12 -7.75
C SER A 190 -9.75 -107.08 -6.90
N THR A 191 -9.26 -106.67 -5.74
CA THR A 191 -8.16 -107.40 -5.05
C THR A 191 -8.66 -108.33 -3.93
N VAL A 192 -9.96 -108.30 -3.61
CA VAL A 192 -10.52 -109.12 -2.53
C VAL A 192 -11.23 -110.35 -3.14
N SER A 193 -10.48 -111.41 -3.40
CA SER A 193 -11.06 -112.74 -3.68
C SER A 193 -11.05 -113.57 -2.40
N VAL A 194 -12.22 -113.72 -1.78
CA VAL A 194 -12.41 -114.59 -0.61
C VAL A 194 -12.45 -116.03 -1.08
N VAL A 195 -11.41 -116.81 -0.80
CA VAL A 195 -11.35 -118.25 -1.13
C VAL A 195 -11.72 -119.07 0.10
N ASN A 196 -12.83 -119.81 0.03
CA ASN A 196 -13.23 -120.80 1.05
C ASN A 196 -12.53 -122.14 0.75
N LEU A 197 -11.70 -122.64 1.68
CA LEU A 197 -11.00 -123.92 1.55
C LEU A 197 -11.91 -125.09 2.01
N PRO A 198 -12.07 -126.16 1.20
CA PRO A 198 -13.07 -127.21 1.43
C PRO A 198 -12.64 -128.38 2.34
N THR A 199 -11.39 -128.47 2.83
CA THR A 199 -10.97 -129.54 3.77
C THR A 199 -9.88 -129.06 4.74
N ASP A 200 -10.05 -129.36 6.04
CA ASP A 200 -9.19 -128.87 7.13
C ASP A 200 -7.74 -129.39 7.08
N GLU A 201 -7.48 -130.50 6.38
CA GLU A 201 -6.12 -130.98 6.13
C GLU A 201 -5.28 -129.97 5.34
N MET A 202 -5.89 -129.20 4.42
CA MET A 202 -5.18 -128.14 3.67
C MET A 202 -4.92 -126.90 4.52
N LYS A 203 -5.74 -126.65 5.54
CA LYS A 203 -5.60 -125.48 6.43
C LYS A 203 -4.45 -125.66 7.42
N GLY A 204 -4.27 -126.87 7.95
CA GLY A 204 -3.19 -127.19 8.89
C GLY A 204 -1.78 -127.15 8.29
N ARG A 205 -1.63 -127.26 6.96
CA ARG A 205 -0.34 -127.17 6.27
C ARG A 205 0.04 -125.76 5.84
N ILE A 206 -0.95 -124.88 5.69
CA ILE A 206 -0.76 -123.49 5.25
C ILE A 206 -0.71 -122.53 6.45
N ILE A 207 -1.31 -122.90 7.58
CA ILE A 207 -1.20 -122.17 8.87
C ILE A 207 -0.27 -122.94 9.82
N GLY A 208 0.78 -123.56 9.26
CA GLY A 208 1.97 -123.99 9.97
C GLY A 208 3.08 -122.98 9.70
#